data_AF-A0A4U7DFC8-F1
#
_entry.id   AF-A0A4U7DFC8-F1
#
_cell.length_a   1.000
_cell.length_b   1.000
_cell.length_c   1.000
_cell.angle_alpha   90.00
_cell.angle_beta   90.00
_cell.angle_gamma   90.00
#
_symmetry.space_group_name_H-M   'P 1'
#
loop_
_entity.id
_entity.type
_entity.pdbx_description
1 polymer ?
#
loop_
_entity_poly.entity_id
_entity_poly.type
_entity_poly.pdbx_seq_one_letter_code
_entity_poly.pdbx_strand_id
1 'polypeptide(L)'
;MRTPLAAAALVALGLLLMANPLYLPVSVGEPDPAYTHTVRPVGEGSAAGIESPAAGRANGSAEASNGVVAYADLAPEARAAFDRARDAPEGGFGVERPDERVDSLSYPTEPTLGDGLLIVAYDGERYEFRTRTVEREPVGVVAQRVLLQPAAFLVGFLGVVAGAALGLRKRLGGS
;
A
#
# COMPACT_ATOMS: atom_id res chain seq x y z
N MET A 1 -33.59 42.73 -6.27
CA MET A 1 -32.15 42.63 -6.56
C MET A 1 -31.42 41.44 -5.89
N ARG A 2 -32.05 40.64 -5.00
CA ARG A 2 -31.35 39.58 -4.23
C ARG A 2 -31.17 38.24 -4.98
N THR A 3 -32.08 37.90 -5.87
CA THR A 3 -32.08 36.66 -6.67
C THR A 3 -30.90 36.47 -7.65
N PRO A 4 -30.40 37.49 -8.38
CA PRO A 4 -29.25 37.30 -9.27
C PRO A 4 -27.94 37.05 -8.52
N LEU A 5 -27.76 37.68 -7.36
CA LEU A 5 -26.64 37.42 -6.46
C LEU A 5 -26.68 35.99 -5.92
N ALA A 6 -27.86 35.50 -5.55
CA ALA A 6 -28.03 34.12 -5.09
C ALA A 6 -27.72 33.09 -6.19
N ALA A 7 -28.14 33.34 -7.44
CA ALA A 7 -27.84 32.46 -8.57
C ALA A 7 -26.33 32.43 -8.89
N ALA A 8 -25.67 33.59 -8.91
CA ALA A 8 -24.23 33.68 -9.13
C ALA A 8 -23.43 33.01 -7.99
N ALA A 9 -23.87 33.16 -6.74
CA ALA A 9 -23.26 32.52 -5.58
C ALA A 9 -23.38 30.99 -5.64
N LEU A 10 -24.53 30.45 -6.04
CA LEU A 10 -24.74 29.00 -6.18
C LEU A 10 -23.88 28.40 -7.31
N VAL A 11 -23.77 29.09 -8.44
CA VAL A 11 -22.92 28.64 -9.55
C VAL A 11 -21.45 28.71 -9.15
N ALA A 12 -21.00 29.80 -8.52
CA ALA A 12 -19.62 29.94 -8.06
C ALA A 12 -19.26 28.87 -7.02
N LEU A 13 -20.12 28.66 -6.03
CA LEU A 13 -19.94 27.62 -5.01
C LEU A 13 -19.96 26.21 -5.61
N GLY A 14 -20.87 25.94 -6.55
CA GLY A 14 -20.97 24.65 -7.23
C GLY A 14 -19.75 24.33 -8.06
N LEU A 15 -19.24 25.31 -8.81
CA LEU A 15 -17.98 25.19 -9.55
C LEU A 15 -16.79 25.00 -8.61
N LEU A 16 -16.77 25.68 -7.46
CA LEU A 16 -15.68 25.54 -6.46
C LEU A 16 -15.67 24.14 -5.83
N LEU A 17 -16.84 23.57 -5.56
CA LEU A 17 -16.99 22.20 -5.07
C LEU A 17 -16.62 21.14 -6.14
N MET A 18 -16.98 21.38 -7.40
CA MET A 18 -16.64 20.47 -8.51
C MET A 18 -15.18 20.56 -8.96
N ALA A 19 -14.59 21.76 -8.91
CA ALA A 19 -13.21 22.01 -9.33
C ALA A 19 -12.19 21.54 -8.30
N ASN A 20 -12.60 21.31 -7.05
CA ASN A 20 -11.67 21.03 -5.96
C ASN A 20 -11.95 19.76 -5.14
N PRO A 21 -11.97 18.57 -5.77
CA PRO A 21 -11.95 17.32 -5.02
C PRO A 21 -10.59 17.07 -4.34
N LEU A 22 -9.53 17.84 -4.65
CA LEU A 22 -8.14 17.56 -4.25
C LEU A 22 -7.63 18.31 -2.99
N TYR A 23 -8.33 19.34 -2.50
CA TYR A 23 -7.88 20.14 -1.34
C TYR A 23 -8.77 20.07 -0.10
N LEU A 24 -9.76 19.17 -0.07
CA LEU A 24 -10.35 18.82 1.23
C LEU A 24 -9.20 18.26 2.09
N PRO A 25 -8.93 18.81 3.29
CA PRO A 25 -7.88 18.30 4.16
C PRO A 25 -8.20 16.84 4.43
N VAL A 26 -7.46 15.97 3.77
CA VAL A 26 -7.48 14.56 4.07
C VAL A 26 -6.76 14.46 5.39
N SER A 27 -7.41 13.90 6.41
CA SER A 27 -6.70 13.53 7.61
C SER A 27 -5.57 12.62 7.15
N VAL A 28 -4.33 13.09 7.23
CA VAL A 28 -3.16 12.24 7.07
C VAL A 28 -3.22 11.35 8.31
N GLY A 29 -3.96 10.25 8.22
CA GLY A 29 -3.92 9.23 9.26
C GLY A 29 -2.49 8.74 9.35
N GLU A 30 -2.04 8.43 10.57
CA GLU A 30 -0.75 7.76 10.74
C GLU A 30 -0.66 6.58 9.75
N PRO A 31 0.48 6.39 9.06
CA PRO A 31 0.70 5.22 8.23
C PRO A 31 0.33 3.96 8.99
N ASP A 32 -0.42 3.05 8.36
CA ASP A 32 -0.77 1.75 8.93
C ASP A 32 0.21 0.70 8.38
N PRO A 33 1.33 0.42 9.09
CA PRO A 33 2.37 -0.47 8.57
C PRO A 33 1.88 -1.91 8.60
N ALA A 34 1.84 -2.54 7.44
CA ALA A 34 1.65 -3.98 7.33
C ALA A 34 3.01 -4.65 7.06
N TYR A 35 3.32 -5.70 7.80
CA TYR A 35 4.55 -6.48 7.63
C TYR A 35 4.23 -7.73 6.82
N THR A 36 4.93 -7.92 5.71
CA THR A 36 4.66 -9.05 4.80
C THR A 36 5.81 -10.02 4.75
N HIS A 37 5.48 -11.31 4.68
CA HIS A 37 6.40 -12.44 4.53
C HIS A 37 6.05 -13.17 3.25
N THR A 38 6.99 -13.29 2.32
CA THR A 38 6.78 -14.02 1.06
C THR A 38 7.90 -15.01 0.81
N VAL A 39 7.55 -16.19 0.34
CA VAL A 39 8.45 -17.28 -0.05
C VAL A 39 8.15 -17.66 -1.49
N ARG A 40 9.20 -17.66 -2.32
CA ARG A 40 9.10 -18.15 -3.71
C ARG A 40 10.36 -18.91 -4.10
N PRO A 41 10.27 -19.92 -4.98
CA PRO A 41 11.45 -20.58 -5.53
C PRO A 41 12.37 -19.56 -6.24
N VAL A 42 13.69 -19.75 -6.14
CA VAL A 42 14.67 -18.98 -6.91
C VAL A 42 14.59 -19.40 -8.38
N GLY A 43 14.39 -18.44 -9.28
CA GLY A 43 14.27 -18.69 -10.72
C GLY A 43 14.43 -17.42 -11.56
N GLU A 44 14.08 -17.51 -12.84
CA GLU A 44 14.03 -16.34 -13.74
C GLU A 44 13.04 -15.29 -13.19
N GLY A 45 13.52 -14.08 -12.93
CA GLY A 45 12.73 -13.00 -12.30
C GLY A 45 12.82 -12.94 -10.77
N SER A 46 13.65 -13.79 -10.14
CA SER A 46 13.95 -13.65 -8.70
C SER A 46 14.91 -12.47 -8.47
N ALA A 47 14.74 -11.78 -7.33
CA ALA A 47 15.49 -10.56 -7.03
C ALA A 47 16.99 -10.84 -6.82
N ALA A 48 17.32 -12.06 -6.41
CA ALA A 48 18.69 -12.53 -6.25
C ALA A 48 19.28 -13.16 -7.52
N GLY A 49 18.47 -13.38 -8.56
CA GLY A 49 18.87 -14.02 -9.81
C GLY A 49 19.18 -15.52 -9.69
N ILE A 50 19.30 -16.19 -10.83
CA ILE A 50 19.59 -17.65 -10.92
C ILE A 50 21.04 -17.96 -10.50
N GLU A 51 21.93 -16.96 -10.56
CA GLU A 51 23.35 -17.07 -10.19
C GLU A 51 23.62 -16.95 -8.69
N SER A 52 22.58 -16.91 -7.85
CA SER A 52 22.75 -16.84 -6.39
C SER A 52 23.70 -17.95 -5.90
N PRO A 53 24.68 -17.65 -5.02
CA PRO A 53 25.78 -18.56 -4.72
C PRO A 53 25.27 -19.90 -4.20
N ALA A 54 25.89 -21.01 -4.62
CA ALA A 54 25.47 -22.32 -4.17
C ALA A 54 25.78 -22.54 -2.69
N ALA A 55 24.85 -23.17 -1.97
CA ALA A 55 25.09 -23.64 -0.62
C ALA A 55 26.21 -24.71 -0.64
N GLY A 56 27.46 -24.29 -0.42
CA GLY A 56 28.59 -25.21 -0.38
C GLY A 56 29.98 -24.62 -0.64
N ARG A 57 30.55 -23.93 0.34
CA ARG A 57 31.94 -24.09 0.85
C ARG A 57 32.25 -22.96 1.85
N ALA A 58 32.19 -23.29 3.13
CA ALA A 58 32.87 -22.52 4.16
C ALA A 58 34.37 -22.78 4.04
N ASN A 59 35.13 -21.79 3.61
CA ASN A 59 36.57 -21.72 3.85
C ASN A 59 36.96 -20.23 3.96
N GLY A 60 37.24 -19.80 5.20
CA GLY A 60 37.93 -18.55 5.49
C GLY A 60 37.04 -17.33 5.73
N SER A 61 37.15 -16.76 6.93
CA SER A 61 36.63 -15.45 7.40
C SER A 61 35.10 -15.23 7.33
N ALA A 62 34.44 -15.45 8.46
CA ALA A 62 33.01 -15.28 8.66
C ALA A 62 32.64 -13.80 8.91
N GLU A 63 32.25 -13.09 7.85
CA GLU A 63 31.31 -11.96 7.91
C GLU A 63 30.37 -12.00 6.69
N ALA A 64 29.10 -12.34 6.93
CA ALA A 64 27.88 -11.92 6.21
C ALA A 64 27.82 -11.90 4.65
N SER A 65 28.70 -12.59 3.91
CA SER A 65 28.84 -12.33 2.46
C SER A 65 28.39 -13.45 1.51
N ASN A 66 27.97 -14.62 2.01
CA ASN A 66 27.41 -15.68 1.16
C ASN A 66 25.89 -15.73 1.37
N GLY A 67 25.14 -15.05 0.51
CA GLY A 67 23.71 -14.75 0.64
C GLY A 67 22.73 -15.94 0.70
N VAL A 68 23.21 -17.18 0.90
CA VAL A 68 22.39 -18.38 1.11
C VAL A 68 22.55 -18.90 2.54
N VAL A 69 21.43 -19.02 3.24
CA VAL A 69 21.30 -19.51 4.61
C VAL A 69 20.63 -20.88 4.57
N ALA A 70 21.15 -21.86 5.32
CA ALA A 70 20.46 -23.14 5.42
C ALA A 70 19.20 -22.99 6.28
N TYR A 71 18.11 -23.66 5.92
CA TYR A 71 16.87 -23.62 6.72
C TYR A 71 17.11 -23.99 8.20
N ALA A 72 18.02 -24.92 8.47
CA ALA A 72 18.38 -25.32 9.84
C ALA A 72 19.06 -24.21 10.66
N ASP A 73 19.70 -23.24 10.00
CA ASP A 73 20.40 -22.12 10.63
C ASP A 73 19.45 -20.94 10.91
N LEU A 74 18.22 -20.98 10.40
CA LEU A 74 17.20 -19.99 10.73
C LEU A 74 16.75 -20.16 12.19
N ALA A 75 16.50 -19.03 12.85
CA ALA A 75 15.85 -19.01 14.15
C ALA A 75 14.51 -19.79 14.12
N PRO A 76 14.09 -20.46 15.20
CA PRO A 76 12.83 -21.23 15.23
C PRO A 76 11.61 -20.46 14.73
N GLU A 77 11.49 -19.20 15.14
CA GLU A 77 10.43 -18.28 14.74
C GLU A 77 10.51 -17.88 13.24
N ALA A 78 11.72 -17.72 12.71
CA ALA A 78 11.94 -17.46 11.28
C ALA A 78 11.58 -18.69 10.43
N ARG A 79 11.86 -19.91 10.91
CA ARG A 79 11.43 -21.15 10.26
C ARG A 79 9.92 -21.27 10.21
N ALA A 80 9.24 -21.02 11.33
CA ALA A 80 7.78 -21.04 11.38
C ALA A 80 7.16 -20.02 10.41
N ALA A 81 7.73 -18.82 10.30
CA ALA A 81 7.29 -17.83 9.32
C ALA A 81 7.60 -18.24 7.88
N PHE A 82 8.78 -18.82 7.61
CA PHE A 82 9.10 -19.38 6.30
C PHE A 82 8.09 -20.45 5.88
N ASP A 83 7.82 -21.42 6.75
CA ASP A 83 6.89 -22.53 6.47
C ASP A 83 5.48 -22.00 6.24
N ARG A 84 5.02 -21.09 7.11
CA ARG A 84 3.71 -20.45 6.97
C ARG A 84 3.57 -19.67 5.66
N ALA A 85 4.61 -18.96 5.23
CA ALA A 85 4.58 -18.22 3.98
C ALA A 85 4.60 -19.16 2.77
N ARG A 86 5.41 -20.21 2.82
CA ARG A 86 5.50 -21.22 1.76
C ARG A 86 4.19 -21.98 1.57
N ASP A 87 3.52 -22.34 2.66
CA ASP A 87 2.29 -23.12 2.64
C ASP A 87 1.04 -22.26 2.35
N ALA A 88 1.20 -20.93 2.29
CA ALA A 88 0.11 -20.02 1.96
C ALA A 88 -0.24 -20.08 0.45
N PRO A 89 -1.53 -19.86 0.07
CA PRO A 89 -2.00 -20.01 -1.32
C PRO A 89 -1.28 -19.17 -2.37
N GLU A 90 -0.62 -18.07 -1.97
CA GLU A 90 0.12 -17.15 -2.84
C GLU A 90 1.61 -17.05 -2.47
N GLY A 91 2.12 -18.02 -1.68
CA GLY A 91 3.50 -17.99 -1.20
C GLY A 91 3.77 -16.82 -0.26
N GLY A 92 2.78 -16.36 0.51
CA GLY A 92 3.01 -15.31 1.50
C GLY A 92 1.83 -15.01 2.42
N PHE A 93 2.12 -14.30 3.50
CA PHE A 93 1.14 -13.77 4.43
C PHE A 93 1.57 -12.38 4.93
N GLY A 94 0.65 -11.66 5.57
CA GLY A 94 0.94 -10.41 6.24
C GLY A 94 0.46 -10.41 7.69
N VAL A 95 1.09 -9.58 8.51
CA VAL A 95 0.70 -9.26 9.88
C VAL A 95 0.59 -7.75 10.02
N GLU A 96 -0.38 -7.29 10.79
CA GLU A 96 -0.71 -5.86 10.92
C GLU A 96 -0.12 -5.26 12.19
N ARG A 97 0.11 -6.08 13.22
CA ARG A 97 0.63 -5.57 14.50
C ARG A 97 2.15 -5.74 14.59
N PRO A 98 2.90 -4.73 15.07
CA PRO A 98 4.35 -4.82 15.21
C PRO A 98 4.84 -5.94 16.13
N ASP A 99 4.04 -6.35 17.10
CA ASP A 99 4.30 -7.46 18.03
C ASP A 99 4.10 -8.84 17.39
N GLU A 100 3.42 -8.92 16.24
CA GLU A 100 3.29 -10.17 15.47
C GLU A 100 4.46 -10.39 14.49
N ARG A 101 5.42 -9.45 14.45
CA ARG A 101 6.65 -9.62 13.66
C ARG A 101 7.54 -10.68 14.26
N VAL A 102 8.32 -11.30 13.39
CA VAL A 102 9.44 -12.14 13.81
C VAL A 102 10.63 -11.25 14.09
N ASP A 103 11.03 -11.11 15.36
CA ASP A 103 12.10 -10.21 15.80
C ASP A 103 13.47 -10.52 15.19
N SER A 104 13.70 -11.79 14.82
CA SER A 104 14.95 -12.21 14.16
C SER A 104 15.05 -11.80 12.69
N LEU A 105 14.02 -11.16 12.12
CA LEU A 105 13.96 -10.76 10.71
C LEU A 105 13.88 -9.23 10.57
N SER A 106 14.52 -8.70 9.53
CA SER A 106 14.41 -7.29 9.16
C SER A 106 13.17 -7.02 8.31
N TYR A 107 12.55 -5.86 8.48
CA TYR A 107 11.39 -5.43 7.68
C TYR A 107 11.62 -4.05 7.05
N PRO A 108 12.62 -3.90 6.17
CA PRO A 108 12.80 -2.65 5.41
C PRO A 108 11.60 -2.43 4.47
N THR A 109 11.37 -1.18 4.08
CA THR A 109 10.43 -0.85 3.00
C THR A 109 10.92 -1.37 1.64
N GLU A 110 12.24 -1.32 1.43
CA GLU A 110 12.92 -1.82 0.24
C GLU A 110 13.88 -2.97 0.60
N PRO A 111 13.43 -4.24 0.52
CA PRO A 111 14.23 -5.40 0.90
C PRO A 111 15.36 -5.70 -0.10
N THR A 112 16.56 -5.90 0.45
CA THR A 112 17.81 -6.25 -0.24
C THR A 112 18.43 -7.53 0.37
N LEU A 113 19.38 -8.15 -0.32
CA LEU A 113 20.01 -9.39 0.17
C LEU A 113 20.69 -9.16 1.53
N GLY A 114 20.31 -9.96 2.52
CA GLY A 114 20.77 -9.82 3.91
C GLY A 114 19.95 -8.82 4.74
N ASP A 115 19.09 -8.02 4.11
CA ASP A 115 18.20 -7.06 4.79
C ASP A 115 16.78 -7.15 4.22
N GLY A 116 15.95 -7.98 4.85
CA GLY A 116 14.58 -8.23 4.39
C GLY A 116 14.49 -9.15 3.16
N LEU A 117 15.61 -9.67 2.64
CA LEU A 117 15.64 -10.75 1.66
C LEU A 117 16.75 -11.76 2.01
N LEU A 118 16.36 -13.01 2.19
CA LEU A 118 17.25 -14.15 2.48
C LEU A 118 17.05 -15.22 1.41
N ILE A 119 18.13 -15.87 0.98
CA ILE A 119 18.03 -17.09 0.17
C ILE A 119 18.12 -18.28 1.11
N VAL A 120 17.03 -19.02 1.23
CA VAL A 120 16.91 -20.15 2.14
C VAL A 120 17.08 -21.44 1.34
N ALA A 121 18.09 -22.24 1.69
CA ALA A 121 18.23 -23.60 1.16
C ALA A 121 17.36 -24.56 1.98
N TYR A 122 16.39 -25.19 1.33
CA TYR A 122 15.42 -26.10 1.95
C TYR A 122 15.07 -27.25 1.00
N ASP A 123 15.15 -28.48 1.49
CA ASP A 123 14.80 -29.70 0.74
C ASP A 123 15.48 -29.84 -0.64
N GLY A 124 16.75 -29.42 -0.74
CA GLY A 124 17.51 -29.46 -1.99
C GLY A 124 17.20 -28.32 -2.97
N GLU A 125 16.21 -27.48 -2.66
CA GLU A 125 15.82 -26.31 -3.43
C GLU A 125 16.25 -25.00 -2.73
N ARG A 126 16.11 -23.89 -3.45
CA ARG A 126 16.37 -22.55 -2.93
C ARG A 126 15.13 -21.68 -3.04
N TYR A 127 14.89 -20.95 -1.97
CA TYR A 127 13.74 -20.08 -1.84
C TYR A 127 14.20 -18.66 -1.50
N GLU A 128 13.59 -17.68 -2.15
CA GLU A 128 13.66 -16.30 -1.70
C GLU A 128 12.66 -16.10 -0.57
N PHE A 129 13.16 -15.91 0.64
CA PHE A 129 12.37 -15.49 1.77
C PHE A 129 12.50 -13.98 1.95
N ARG A 130 11.42 -13.26 1.69
CA ARG A 130 11.39 -11.80 1.71
C ARG A 130 10.45 -11.29 2.80
N THR A 131 10.96 -10.36 3.60
CA THR A 131 10.23 -9.63 4.62
C THR A 131 10.34 -8.14 4.38
N ARG A 132 9.20 -7.43 4.43
CA ARG A 132 9.17 -5.99 4.22
C ARG A 132 8.03 -5.31 4.96
N THR A 133 8.19 -4.01 5.20
CA THR A 133 7.11 -3.14 5.65
C THR A 133 6.41 -2.54 4.43
N VAL A 134 5.09 -2.62 4.40
CA VAL A 134 4.23 -1.97 3.41
C VAL A 134 3.40 -0.93 4.15
N GLU A 135 3.61 0.34 3.83
CA GLU A 135 2.75 1.41 4.34
C GLU A 135 1.43 1.38 3.55
N ARG A 136 0.34 1.04 4.22
CA ARG A 136 -1.00 1.12 3.62
C ARG A 136 -1.57 2.51 3.85
N GLU A 137 -2.29 3.02 2.85
CA GLU A 137 -3.15 4.18 3.06
C GLU A 137 -4.19 3.82 4.14
N PRO A 138 -4.38 4.64 5.19
CA PRO A 138 -5.34 4.34 6.22
C PRO A 138 -6.74 4.18 5.63
N VAL A 139 -7.49 3.15 6.04
CA VAL A 139 -8.83 2.86 5.50
C VAL A 139 -9.78 4.07 5.60
N GLY A 140 -9.60 4.92 6.60
CA GLY A 140 -10.34 6.18 6.75
C GLY A 140 -10.10 7.19 5.62
N VAL A 141 -8.87 7.26 5.11
CA VAL A 141 -8.48 8.12 3.97
C VAL A 141 -9.14 7.62 2.69
N VAL A 142 -9.14 6.30 2.47
CA VAL A 142 -9.83 5.67 1.32
C VAL A 142 -11.34 5.89 1.39
N ALA A 143 -11.96 5.67 2.56
CA ALA A 143 -13.40 5.88 2.75
C ALA A 143 -13.81 7.34 2.53
N GLN A 144 -13.02 8.30 3.04
CA GLN A 144 -13.24 9.72 2.80
C GLN A 144 -13.14 10.05 1.30
N ARG A 145 -12.17 9.48 0.59
CA ARG A 145 -12.01 9.71 -0.85
C ARG A 145 -13.19 9.14 -1.66
N VAL A 146 -13.62 7.93 -1.33
CA VAL A 146 -14.68 7.21 -2.06
C VAL A 146 -16.09 7.75 -1.74
N LEU A 147 -16.32 8.31 -0.55
CA LEU A 147 -17.65 8.80 -0.16
C LEU A 147 -17.77 10.32 -0.22
N LEU A 148 -16.78 11.05 0.32
CA LEU A 148 -16.86 12.49 0.50
C LEU A 148 -16.66 13.23 -0.84
N GLN A 149 -15.74 12.76 -1.69
CA GLN A 149 -15.49 13.39 -3.00
C GLN A 149 -16.70 13.26 -3.93
N PRO A 150 -17.34 12.08 -4.11
CA PRO A 150 -18.54 11.98 -4.94
C PRO A 150 -19.73 12.77 -4.38
N ALA A 151 -19.90 12.80 -3.06
CA ALA A 151 -20.96 13.58 -2.43
C ALA A 151 -20.75 15.10 -2.64
N ALA A 152 -19.53 15.61 -2.43
CA ALA A 152 -19.20 17.02 -2.67
C ALA A 152 -19.39 17.41 -4.13
N PHE A 153 -18.98 16.55 -5.07
CA PHE A 153 -19.23 16.74 -6.50
C PHE A 153 -20.73 16.81 -6.82
N LEU A 154 -21.53 15.89 -6.25
CA LEU A 154 -22.98 15.86 -6.46
C LEU A 154 -23.66 17.13 -5.95
N VAL A 155 -23.29 17.58 -4.76
CA VAL A 155 -23.78 18.84 -4.18
C VAL A 155 -23.38 20.03 -5.06
N GLY A 156 -22.14 20.06 -5.55
CA GLY A 156 -21.67 21.09 -6.46
C GLY A 156 -22.46 21.13 -7.77
N PHE A 157 -22.67 19.97 -8.38
CA PHE A 157 -23.46 19.81 -9.60
C PHE A 157 -24.91 20.30 -9.41
N LEU A 158 -25.57 19.89 -8.32
CA LEU A 158 -26.92 20.34 -8.00
C LEU A 158 -26.98 21.86 -7.77
N GLY A 159 -25.96 22.45 -7.16
CA GLY A 159 -25.82 23.89 -6.99
C GLY A 159 -25.76 24.65 -8.33
N VAL A 160 -24.99 24.15 -9.29
CA VAL A 160 -24.91 24.72 -10.66
C VAL A 160 -26.26 24.61 -11.37
N VAL A 161 -26.92 23.45 -11.32
CA VAL A 161 -28.24 23.23 -11.95
C VAL A 161 -29.29 24.16 -11.34
N ALA A 162 -29.34 24.28 -10.01
CA ALA A 162 -30.26 25.16 -9.31
C ALA A 162 -30.00 26.64 -9.67
N GLY A 163 -28.74 27.07 -9.73
CA GLY A 163 -28.36 28.41 -10.15
C GLY A 163 -28.77 28.72 -11.60
N ALA A 164 -28.57 27.77 -12.52
CA ALA A 164 -28.99 27.88 -13.91
C ALA A 164 -30.52 27.98 -14.06
N ALA A 165 -31.26 27.13 -13.33
CA ALA A 165 -32.73 27.13 -13.35
C ALA A 165 -33.32 28.45 -12.81
N LEU A 166 -32.75 29.00 -11.73
CA LEU A 166 -33.16 30.30 -11.18
C LEU A 166 -32.85 31.46 -12.14
N GLY A 167 -31.72 31.40 -12.84
CA GLY A 167 -31.37 32.35 -13.90
C GLY A 167 -32.34 32.31 -15.08
N LEU A 168 -32.71 31.10 -15.53
CA LEU A 168 -33.63 30.89 -16.65
C LEU A 168 -35.07 31.32 -16.32
N ARG A 169 -35.54 31.04 -15.10
CA ARG A 169 -36.88 31.46 -14.63
C ARG A 169 -37.05 32.98 -14.62
N LYS A 170 -35.98 33.73 -14.32
CA LYS A 170 -36.00 35.21 -14.42
C LYS A 170 -36.09 35.69 -15.88
N ARG A 171 -35.45 34.98 -16.82
CA ARG A 171 -35.48 35.32 -18.25
C ARG A 171 -36.86 35.04 -18.89
N LEU A 172 -37.59 34.05 -18.38
CA LEU A 172 -38.91 33.64 -18.87
C LEU A 172 -40.10 34.30 -18.15
N GLY A 173 -39.94 34.72 -16.89
CA GLY A 173 -40.99 35.41 -16.10
C GLY A 173 -40.82 36.92 -15.96
N GLY A 174 -39.86 37.51 -16.68
CA GLY A 174 -39.61 38.95 -16.73
C GLY A 174 -40.20 39.56 -17.99
N SER A 175 -41.53 39.68 -18.02
CA SER A 175 -42.29 40.57 -18.92
C SER A 175 -43.32 41.32 -18.08
#